data_AF-A0A009RPA3-F1
#
_entry.id   AF-A0A009RPA3-F1
#
_cell.length_a   1.000
_cell.length_b   1.000
_cell.length_c   1.000
_cell.angle_alpha   90.00
_cell.angle_beta   90.00
_cell.angle_gamma   90.00
#
_symmetry.space_group_name_H-M   'P 1'
#
loop_
_entity.id
_entity.type
_entity.pdbx_description
1 polymer ?
#
loop_
_entity_poly.entity_id
_entity_poly.type
_entity_poly.pdbx_seq_one_letter_code
_entity_poly.pdbx_strand_id
1 'polypeptide(L)'
;TLTFETSRDTVNGALEVVSDLVGGDIQGATEAATGILDTLITNGTTATGLITEIIGGITGTIGGVTGGDSPLGLVTDLLGGLTGSIGGDSPLGVVTDLLGGLTGSVGGDSPLGVVTDLLGGLTGGVTGGTDNPIGIVTDIVGSLTGGVTGEGSLDVISNLLGGLTGGSLLGGVTSTVSSVTNTTHTIVPTSLLTEPYRVCRRLFYLS
;
A
#
# COMPACT_ATOMS: atom_id res chain seq x y z
N THR A 1 -47.53 -9.13 -41.24
CA THR A 1 -48.96 -9.43 -41.50
C THR A 1 -49.03 -10.70 -42.32
N LEU A 2 -49.64 -11.75 -41.78
CA LEU A 2 -49.98 -12.96 -42.55
C LEU A 2 -51.32 -12.70 -43.23
N THR A 3 -51.30 -12.47 -44.53
CA THR A 3 -52.52 -12.30 -45.33
C THR A 3 -52.90 -13.67 -45.87
N PHE A 4 -53.98 -14.25 -45.35
CA PHE A 4 -54.60 -15.43 -45.95
C PHE A 4 -55.49 -14.96 -47.10
N GLU A 5 -54.91 -14.87 -48.29
CA GLU A 5 -55.70 -14.69 -49.50
C GLU A 5 -56.34 -16.03 -49.83
N THR A 6 -57.66 -16.11 -49.74
CA THR A 6 -58.41 -17.14 -50.46
C THR A 6 -58.08 -16.95 -51.94
N SER A 7 -57.28 -17.86 -52.51
CA SER A 7 -56.79 -17.69 -53.88
C SER A 7 -57.98 -17.54 -54.82
N ARG A 8 -57.90 -16.56 -55.73
CA ARG A 8 -58.86 -16.44 -56.83
C ARG A 8 -58.98 -17.74 -57.60
N ASP A 9 -57.92 -18.55 -57.65
CA ASP A 9 -57.91 -19.84 -58.33
C ASP A 9 -58.80 -20.87 -57.63
N THR A 10 -58.87 -20.84 -56.29
CA THR A 10 -59.79 -21.69 -55.52
C THR A 10 -61.25 -21.30 -55.81
N VAL A 11 -61.55 -20.01 -55.89
CA VAL A 11 -62.92 -19.51 -56.14
C VAL A 11 -63.33 -19.75 -57.60
N ASN A 12 -62.44 -19.47 -58.54
CA ASN A 12 -62.67 -19.69 -59.96
C ASN A 12 -62.79 -21.18 -60.27
N GLY A 13 -61.93 -22.02 -59.69
CA GLY A 13 -62.02 -23.47 -59.79
C GLY A 13 -63.34 -23.98 -59.18
N ALA A 14 -63.77 -23.48 -58.03
CA ALA A 14 -65.05 -23.89 -57.44
C ALA A 14 -66.25 -23.52 -58.33
N LEU A 15 -66.18 -22.37 -59.00
CA LEU A 15 -67.22 -21.94 -59.95
C LEU A 15 -67.21 -22.80 -61.23
N GLU A 16 -66.03 -23.20 -61.70
CA GLU A 16 -65.85 -24.13 -62.81
C GLU A 16 -66.44 -25.51 -62.51
N VAL A 17 -66.17 -26.07 -61.31
CA VAL A 17 -66.78 -27.32 -60.83
C VAL A 17 -68.31 -27.26 -60.90
N VAL A 18 -68.91 -26.17 -60.45
CA VAL A 18 -70.37 -25.99 -60.46
C VAL A 18 -70.89 -25.85 -61.89
N SER A 19 -70.18 -25.09 -62.74
CA SER A 19 -70.54 -24.89 -64.14
C SER A 19 -70.54 -26.22 -64.91
N ASP A 20 -69.47 -27.00 -64.76
CA ASP A 20 -69.30 -28.28 -65.44
C ASP A 20 -70.33 -29.31 -64.97
N LEU A 21 -70.61 -29.35 -63.66
CA LEU A 21 -71.64 -30.23 -63.11
C LEU A 21 -73.06 -29.87 -63.60
N VAL A 22 -73.38 -28.58 -63.71
CA VAL A 22 -74.67 -28.12 -64.28
C VAL A 22 -74.74 -28.42 -65.78
N GLY A 23 -73.61 -28.37 -66.49
CA GLY A 23 -73.48 -28.75 -67.89
C GLY A 23 -73.49 -30.26 -68.16
N GLY A 24 -73.37 -31.09 -67.12
CA GLY A 24 -73.29 -32.55 -67.22
C GLY A 24 -71.88 -33.10 -67.50
N ASP A 25 -70.84 -32.28 -67.43
CA ASP A 25 -69.44 -32.69 -67.59
C ASP A 25 -68.80 -33.04 -66.24
N ILE A 26 -68.87 -34.32 -65.88
CA ILE A 26 -68.24 -34.84 -64.66
C ILE A 26 -66.70 -34.84 -64.75
N GLN A 27 -66.13 -34.98 -65.95
CA GLN A 27 -64.68 -35.02 -66.11
C GLN A 27 -64.08 -33.63 -65.87
N GLY A 28 -64.63 -32.59 -66.50
CA GLY A 28 -64.25 -31.20 -66.24
C GLY A 28 -64.40 -30.80 -64.77
N ALA A 29 -65.54 -31.13 -64.17
CA ALA A 29 -65.77 -30.89 -62.75
C ALA A 29 -64.75 -31.60 -61.84
N THR A 30 -64.27 -32.78 -62.23
CA THR A 30 -63.25 -33.50 -61.47
C THR A 30 -61.88 -32.85 -61.62
N GLU A 31 -61.51 -32.44 -62.83
CA GLU A 31 -60.25 -31.74 -63.10
C GLU A 31 -60.17 -30.42 -62.32
N ALA A 32 -61.22 -29.60 -62.36
CA ALA A 32 -61.29 -28.34 -61.60
C ALA A 32 -61.19 -28.59 -60.09
N ALA A 33 -61.87 -29.62 -59.56
CA ALA A 33 -61.77 -29.99 -58.15
C ALA A 33 -60.36 -30.43 -57.75
N THR A 34 -59.64 -31.14 -58.62
CA THR A 34 -58.23 -31.50 -58.37
C THR A 34 -57.30 -30.30 -58.39
N GLY A 35 -57.54 -29.30 -59.25
CA GLY A 35 -56.78 -28.04 -59.26
C GLY A 35 -56.98 -27.20 -57.99
N ILE A 36 -58.21 -27.18 -57.46
CA ILE A 36 -58.50 -26.59 -56.15
C ILE A 36 -57.71 -27.29 -55.05
N LEU A 37 -57.71 -28.63 -55.06
CA LEU A 37 -57.01 -29.43 -54.05
C LEU A 37 -55.50 -29.17 -54.09
N ASP A 38 -54.91 -29.10 -55.28
CA ASP A 38 -53.48 -28.83 -55.46
C ASP A 38 -53.08 -27.43 -54.95
N THR A 39 -53.92 -26.43 -55.23
CA THR A 39 -53.75 -25.06 -54.71
C THR A 39 -53.81 -25.04 -53.18
N LEU A 40 -54.79 -25.74 -52.59
CA LEU A 40 -54.98 -25.77 -51.15
C LEU A 40 -53.82 -26.48 -50.45
N ILE A 41 -53.33 -27.59 -51.01
CA ILE A 41 -52.15 -28.31 -50.52
C ILE A 41 -50.92 -27.41 -50.57
N THR A 42 -50.66 -26.76 -51.71
CA THR A 42 -49.51 -25.86 -51.91
C THR A 42 -49.51 -24.69 -50.93
N ASN A 43 -50.67 -24.08 -50.71
CA ASN A 43 -50.81 -23.00 -49.73
C ASN A 43 -50.59 -23.52 -48.30
N GLY A 44 -51.13 -24.70 -47.97
CA GLY A 44 -50.94 -25.34 -46.67
C GLY A 44 -49.48 -25.69 -46.37
N THR A 45 -48.74 -26.22 -47.35
CA THR A 45 -47.31 -26.53 -47.20
C THR A 45 -46.48 -25.26 -47.04
N THR A 46 -46.78 -24.21 -47.81
CA THR A 46 -46.12 -22.90 -47.71
C THR A 46 -46.33 -22.28 -46.33
N ALA A 47 -47.58 -22.26 -45.84
CA ALA A 47 -47.90 -21.74 -44.51
C ALA A 47 -47.17 -22.53 -43.41
N THR A 48 -47.13 -23.86 -43.53
CA THR A 48 -46.42 -24.73 -42.58
C THR A 48 -44.91 -24.46 -42.59
N GLY A 49 -44.31 -24.23 -43.76
CA GLY A 49 -42.90 -23.85 -43.89
C GLY A 49 -42.57 -22.54 -43.18
N LEU A 50 -43.37 -21.49 -43.40
CA LEU A 50 -43.19 -20.19 -42.74
C LEU A 50 -43.34 -20.30 -41.21
N ILE A 51 -44.33 -21.05 -40.74
CA ILE A 51 -44.52 -21.30 -39.30
C ILE A 51 -43.28 -21.99 -38.71
N THR A 52 -42.74 -22.99 -39.42
CA THR A 52 -41.55 -23.72 -38.98
C THR A 52 -40.33 -22.79 -38.90
N GLU A 53 -40.15 -21.92 -39.89
CA GLU A 53 -39.08 -20.91 -39.89
C GLU A 53 -39.21 -19.93 -38.71
N ILE A 54 -40.41 -19.39 -38.50
CA ILE A 54 -40.70 -18.49 -37.38
C ILE A 54 -40.42 -19.17 -36.04
N ILE A 55 -40.91 -20.41 -35.85
CA ILE A 55 -40.69 -21.18 -34.63
C ILE A 55 -39.19 -21.45 -34.43
N GLY A 56 -38.47 -21.83 -35.48
CA GLY A 56 -37.02 -22.03 -35.43
C GLY A 56 -36.27 -20.77 -35.00
N GLY A 57 -36.61 -19.61 -35.59
CA GLY A 57 -36.02 -18.33 -35.24
C GLY A 57 -36.31 -17.89 -33.79
N ILE A 58 -37.55 -18.06 -33.33
CA ILE A 58 -37.94 -17.79 -31.94
C ILE A 58 -37.20 -18.72 -30.99
N THR A 59 -37.14 -20.01 -31.29
CA THR A 59 -36.44 -21.01 -30.46
C THR A 59 -34.95 -20.69 -30.38
N GLY A 60 -34.32 -20.32 -31.48
CA GLY A 60 -32.91 -19.89 -31.49
C GLY A 60 -32.67 -18.62 -30.67
N THR A 61 -33.56 -17.63 -30.78
CA THR A 61 -33.49 -16.38 -30.00
C THR A 61 -33.65 -16.66 -28.50
N ILE A 62 -34.64 -17.46 -28.11
CA ILE A 62 -34.85 -17.86 -26.71
C ILE A 62 -33.64 -18.65 -26.21
N GLY A 63 -33.17 -19.63 -26.98
CA GLY A 63 -32.00 -20.44 -26.62
C GLY A 63 -30.73 -19.60 -26.41
N GLY A 64 -30.54 -18.55 -27.20
CA GLY A 64 -29.44 -17.59 -27.04
C GLY A 64 -29.60 -16.62 -25.85
N VAL A 65 -30.78 -16.53 -25.25
CA VAL A 65 -31.05 -15.75 -24.03
C VAL A 65 -31.02 -16.62 -22.77
N THR A 66 -31.36 -17.91 -22.88
CA THR A 66 -31.48 -18.84 -21.74
C THR A 66 -30.34 -19.87 -21.63
N GLY A 67 -29.48 -20.01 -22.63
CA GLY A 67 -28.30 -20.89 -22.59
C GLY A 67 -27.21 -20.40 -21.63
N GLY A 68 -26.25 -21.27 -21.29
CA GLY A 68 -25.18 -20.98 -20.32
C GLY A 68 -24.31 -19.77 -20.67
N ASP A 69 -23.97 -19.60 -21.95
CA ASP A 69 -23.19 -18.45 -22.43
C ASP A 69 -24.06 -17.22 -22.74
N SER A 70 -25.35 -17.25 -22.42
CA SER A 70 -26.24 -16.12 -22.67
C SER A 70 -25.88 -14.95 -21.75
N PRO A 71 -26.20 -13.71 -22.15
CA PRO A 71 -26.03 -12.55 -21.28
C PRO A 71 -26.67 -12.72 -19.89
N LEU A 72 -27.83 -13.38 -19.82
CA LEU A 72 -28.47 -13.69 -18.54
C LEU A 72 -27.74 -14.78 -17.75
N GLY A 73 -27.19 -15.80 -18.41
CA GLY A 73 -26.33 -16.81 -17.79
C GLY A 73 -25.11 -16.16 -17.15
N LEU A 74 -24.39 -15.33 -17.91
CA LEU A 74 -23.24 -14.56 -17.42
C LEU A 74 -23.61 -13.63 -16.25
N VAL A 75 -24.75 -12.92 -16.32
CA VAL A 75 -25.22 -12.06 -15.21
C VAL A 75 -25.56 -12.90 -13.99
N THR A 76 -26.17 -14.08 -14.17
CA THR A 76 -26.51 -14.98 -13.07
C THR A 76 -25.25 -15.55 -12.42
N ASP A 77 -24.23 -15.90 -13.20
CA ASP A 77 -22.94 -16.36 -12.71
C ASP A 77 -22.18 -15.25 -11.97
N LEU A 78 -22.15 -14.03 -12.51
CA LEU A 78 -21.57 -12.87 -11.83
C LEU A 78 -22.29 -12.56 -10.52
N LEU A 79 -23.63 -12.57 -10.54
CA LEU A 79 -24.44 -12.33 -9.34
C LEU A 79 -24.30 -13.47 -8.34
N GLY A 80 -24.23 -14.72 -8.79
CA GLY A 80 -24.00 -15.90 -7.98
C GLY A 80 -22.59 -15.90 -7.37
N GLY A 81 -21.58 -15.46 -8.10
CA GLY A 81 -20.24 -15.23 -7.58
C GLY A 81 -20.21 -14.12 -6.53
N LEU A 82 -20.93 -13.02 -6.78
CA LEU A 82 -21.03 -11.88 -5.86
C LEU A 82 -21.82 -12.20 -4.59
N THR A 83 -22.91 -12.97 -4.70
CA THR A 83 -23.82 -13.31 -3.58
C THR A 83 -23.46 -14.61 -2.88
N GLY A 84 -22.83 -15.56 -3.58
CA GLY A 84 -22.39 -16.84 -3.01
C GLY A 84 -21.23 -16.69 -2.05
N SER A 85 -20.63 -15.51 -1.98
CA SER A 85 -19.43 -15.26 -1.21
C SER A 85 -19.68 -14.34 0.02
N ILE A 86 -20.96 -14.16 0.39
CA ILE A 86 -21.45 -13.52 1.63
C ILE A 86 -20.88 -14.16 2.91
N GLY A 87 -20.19 -15.30 2.81
CA GLY A 87 -19.47 -15.98 3.90
C GLY A 87 -18.04 -15.52 4.18
N GLY A 88 -17.59 -14.36 3.68
CA GLY A 88 -16.24 -13.81 3.94
C GLY A 88 -15.22 -14.10 2.84
N ASP A 89 -15.44 -15.14 2.03
CA ASP A 89 -14.60 -15.47 0.88
C ASP A 89 -14.90 -14.59 -0.36
N SER A 90 -15.87 -13.66 -0.25
CA SER A 90 -16.14 -12.63 -1.26
C SER A 90 -14.94 -11.71 -1.38
N PRO A 91 -14.62 -11.21 -2.60
CA PRO A 91 -13.71 -10.07 -2.74
C PRO A 91 -14.14 -8.88 -1.86
N LEU A 92 -15.45 -8.65 -1.73
CA LEU A 92 -15.99 -7.62 -0.84
C LEU A 92 -15.92 -8.00 0.64
N GLY A 93 -16.11 -9.28 0.98
CA GLY A 93 -15.97 -9.81 2.34
C GLY A 93 -14.54 -9.61 2.86
N VAL A 94 -13.55 -10.00 2.06
CA VAL A 94 -12.12 -9.74 2.34
C VAL A 94 -11.83 -8.25 2.52
N VAL A 95 -12.39 -7.37 1.67
CA VAL A 95 -12.22 -5.92 1.80
C VAL A 95 -12.89 -5.39 3.07
N THR A 96 -14.09 -5.87 3.41
CA THR A 96 -14.78 -5.50 4.65
C THR A 96 -14.03 -5.99 5.89
N ASP A 97 -13.46 -7.19 5.85
CA ASP A 97 -12.65 -7.75 6.94
C ASP A 97 -11.33 -6.98 7.11
N LEU A 98 -10.65 -6.64 6.01
CA LEU A 98 -9.45 -5.79 6.06
C LEU A 98 -9.77 -4.40 6.60
N LEU A 99 -10.85 -3.77 6.11
CA LEU A 99 -11.26 -2.45 6.56
C LEU A 99 -11.73 -2.50 8.03
N GLY A 100 -12.45 -3.54 8.42
CA GLY A 100 -12.86 -3.82 9.79
C GLY A 100 -11.68 -4.07 10.72
N GLY A 101 -10.64 -4.78 10.27
CA GLY A 101 -9.41 -4.94 11.04
C GLY A 101 -8.62 -3.63 11.18
N LEU A 102 -8.60 -2.81 10.12
CA LEU A 102 -7.93 -1.51 10.10
C LEU A 102 -8.64 -0.46 10.95
N THR A 103 -9.98 -0.44 10.96
CA THR A 103 -10.81 0.58 11.62
C THR A 103 -11.44 0.12 12.93
N GLY A 104 -11.55 -1.18 13.16
CA GLY A 104 -12.47 -1.77 14.13
C GLY A 104 -11.91 -2.01 15.53
N SER A 105 -10.62 -1.82 15.79
CA SER A 105 -10.22 -1.64 17.18
C SER A 105 -10.46 -0.18 17.55
N VAL A 106 -11.58 0.06 18.22
CA VAL A 106 -11.77 1.27 19.03
C VAL A 106 -11.05 1.13 20.39
N GLY A 107 -10.38 -0.02 20.63
CA GLY A 107 -9.73 -0.39 21.88
C GLY A 107 -8.19 -0.47 21.87
N GLY A 108 -7.51 -0.05 20.79
CA GLY A 108 -6.04 0.04 20.73
C GLY A 108 -5.32 -1.13 20.03
N ASP A 109 -5.98 -2.25 19.77
CA ASP A 109 -5.36 -3.45 19.16
C ASP A 109 -5.24 -3.42 17.61
N SER A 110 -5.76 -2.38 16.96
CA SER A 110 -5.64 -2.13 15.52
C SER A 110 -4.25 -1.57 15.26
N PRO A 111 -3.65 -1.86 14.10
CA PRO A 111 -2.36 -1.30 13.70
C PRO A 111 -2.30 0.23 13.82
N LEU A 112 -3.40 0.92 13.51
CA LEU A 112 -3.50 2.37 13.65
C LEU A 112 -3.62 2.84 15.11
N GLY A 113 -4.29 2.09 15.98
CA GLY A 113 -4.35 2.35 17.42
C GLY A 113 -2.96 2.30 18.04
N VAL A 114 -2.21 1.24 17.75
CA VAL A 114 -0.80 1.10 18.16
C VAL A 114 0.06 2.27 17.66
N VAL A 115 -0.09 2.67 16.39
CA VAL A 115 0.66 3.82 15.84
C VAL A 115 0.27 5.13 16.52
N THR A 116 -1.03 5.34 16.80
CA THR A 116 -1.51 6.52 17.53
C THR A 116 -1.02 6.54 18.97
N ASP A 117 -0.99 5.40 19.66
CA ASP A 117 -0.48 5.29 21.03
C ASP A 117 1.04 5.51 21.10
N LEU A 118 1.81 4.95 20.16
CA LEU A 118 3.25 5.21 20.04
C LEU A 118 3.53 6.68 19.73
N LEU A 119 2.79 7.28 18.78
CA LEU A 119 2.97 8.68 18.42
C LEU A 119 2.48 9.60 19.55
N GLY A 120 1.41 9.23 20.25
CA GLY A 120 0.87 9.92 21.41
C GLY A 120 1.80 9.83 22.62
N GLY A 121 2.45 8.70 22.85
CA GLY A 121 3.50 8.57 23.86
C GLY A 121 4.74 9.40 23.50
N LEU A 122 5.16 9.37 22.24
CA LEU A 122 6.29 10.14 21.73
C LEU A 122 6.06 11.65 21.75
N THR A 123 4.83 12.10 21.41
CA THR A 123 4.47 13.52 21.25
C THR A 123 3.80 14.10 22.49
N GLY A 124 2.89 13.37 23.12
CA GLY A 124 2.20 13.78 24.36
C GLY A 124 3.14 13.87 25.55
N GLY A 125 4.27 13.18 25.51
CA GLY A 125 5.36 13.40 26.45
C GLY A 125 6.09 14.74 26.25
N VAL A 126 5.99 15.39 25.07
CA VAL A 126 6.75 16.62 24.76
C VAL A 126 6.22 17.83 25.56
N THR A 127 5.00 17.75 26.08
CA THR A 127 4.34 18.86 26.80
C THR A 127 4.11 18.60 28.29
N GLY A 128 4.48 17.43 28.85
CA GLY A 128 3.80 16.95 30.07
C GLY A 128 4.59 16.34 31.24
N GLY A 129 5.87 15.95 31.15
CA GLY A 129 6.53 15.41 32.34
C GLY A 129 7.87 14.71 32.15
N THR A 130 8.54 14.47 33.27
CA THR A 130 9.89 13.89 33.43
C THR A 130 10.06 12.46 32.92
N ASP A 131 9.00 11.85 32.40
CA ASP A 131 8.98 10.44 31.96
C ASP A 131 8.89 10.27 30.43
N ASN A 132 8.89 11.38 29.68
CA ASN A 132 9.00 11.31 28.21
C ASN A 132 10.45 11.06 27.78
N PRO A 133 10.73 10.06 26.93
CA PRO A 133 12.06 9.85 26.35
C PRO A 133 12.69 11.12 25.75
N ILE A 134 11.93 11.95 25.05
CA ILE A 134 12.46 13.20 24.46
C ILE A 134 12.72 14.26 25.54
N GLY A 135 11.85 14.37 26.54
CA GLY A 135 12.04 15.26 27.68
C GLY A 135 13.31 14.90 28.47
N ILE A 136 13.47 13.61 28.80
CA ILE A 136 14.66 13.06 29.46
C ILE A 136 15.93 13.34 28.64
N VAL A 137 15.90 13.09 27.32
CA VAL A 137 17.06 13.38 26.45
C VAL A 137 17.36 14.88 26.43
N THR A 138 16.34 15.74 26.37
CA THR A 138 16.51 17.20 26.39
C THR A 138 17.09 17.67 27.72
N ASP A 139 16.61 17.15 28.84
CA ASP A 139 17.11 17.46 30.18
C ASP A 139 18.56 16.99 30.38
N ILE A 140 18.89 15.78 29.93
CA ILE A 140 20.27 15.26 29.96
C ILE A 140 21.18 16.13 29.10
N VAL A 141 20.79 16.45 27.87
CA VAL A 141 21.59 17.28 26.95
C VAL A 141 21.73 18.70 27.49
N GLY A 142 20.67 19.26 28.08
CA GLY A 142 20.66 20.57 28.72
C GLY A 142 21.56 20.61 29.96
N SER A 143 21.51 19.57 30.81
CA SER A 143 22.38 19.43 31.98
C SER A 143 23.84 19.23 31.59
N LEU A 144 24.12 18.41 30.58
CA LEU A 144 25.47 18.19 30.07
C LEU A 144 26.03 19.47 29.45
N THR A 145 25.26 20.15 28.58
CA THR A 145 25.68 21.40 27.95
C THR A 145 25.86 22.48 29.01
N GLY A 146 24.87 22.69 29.88
CA GLY A 146 24.92 23.66 30.97
C GLY A 146 25.99 23.34 32.02
N GLY A 147 26.36 22.08 32.22
CA GLY A 147 27.47 21.69 33.09
C GLY A 147 28.84 21.92 32.45
N VAL A 148 28.95 21.79 31.12
CA VAL A 148 30.19 21.99 30.36
C VAL A 148 30.42 23.48 30.03
N THR A 149 29.35 24.24 29.77
CA THR A 149 29.41 25.69 29.50
C THR A 149 29.13 26.54 30.74
N GLY A 150 28.59 25.94 31.79
CA GLY A 150 28.30 26.62 33.05
C GLY A 150 29.59 26.96 33.77
N GLU A 151 29.64 28.20 34.26
CA GLU A 151 30.80 28.85 34.86
C GLU A 151 31.53 27.94 35.87
N GLY A 152 30.81 27.13 36.65
CA GLY A 152 31.38 26.27 37.68
C GLY A 152 32.40 25.20 37.23
N SER A 153 32.17 24.48 36.12
CA SER A 153 33.08 23.37 35.73
C SER A 153 34.36 23.89 35.07
N LEU A 154 34.22 24.91 34.22
CA LEU A 154 35.36 25.60 33.63
C LEU A 154 36.12 26.42 34.68
N ASP A 155 35.44 26.98 35.67
CA ASP A 155 36.07 27.68 36.80
C ASP A 155 36.89 26.73 37.67
N VAL A 156 36.44 25.51 37.95
CA VAL A 156 37.25 24.54 38.72
C VAL A 156 38.53 24.18 37.96
N ILE A 157 38.44 23.93 36.65
CA ILE A 157 39.60 23.61 35.82
C ILE A 157 40.52 24.84 35.69
N SER A 158 39.95 26.02 35.48
CA SER A 158 40.68 27.30 35.38
C SER A 158 41.37 27.65 36.70
N ASN A 159 40.70 27.47 37.85
CA ASN A 159 41.27 27.69 39.17
C ASN A 159 42.37 26.67 39.50
N LEU A 160 42.19 25.40 39.13
CA LEU A 160 43.21 24.37 39.33
C LEU A 160 44.44 24.64 38.47
N LEU A 161 44.24 24.99 37.19
CA LEU A 161 45.32 25.34 36.28
C LEU A 161 46.00 26.66 36.66
N GLY A 162 45.24 27.66 37.07
CA GLY A 162 45.72 28.94 37.59
C GLY A 162 46.47 28.78 38.91
N GLY A 163 46.04 27.89 39.80
CA GLY A 163 46.77 27.54 41.01
C GLY A 163 48.08 26.79 40.72
N LEU A 164 48.06 25.88 39.74
CA LEU A 164 49.23 25.12 39.31
C LEU A 164 50.28 26.01 38.62
N THR A 165 49.86 26.88 37.72
CA THR A 165 50.75 27.71 36.88
C THR A 165 51.05 29.09 37.47
N GLY A 166 50.10 29.68 38.20
CA GLY A 166 50.08 31.10 38.50
C GLY A 166 50.66 31.53 39.85
N GLY A 167 50.84 30.65 40.85
CA GLY A 167 51.29 31.22 42.13
C GLY A 167 51.73 30.35 43.31
N SER A 168 51.55 29.02 43.30
CA SER A 168 51.94 28.24 44.49
C SER A 168 52.94 27.14 44.19
N LEU A 169 52.60 26.19 43.32
CA LEU A 169 53.39 24.98 43.18
C LEU A 169 54.53 25.13 42.16
N LEU A 170 54.24 25.43 40.88
CA LEU A 170 55.32 25.57 39.89
C LEU A 170 56.20 26.80 40.15
N GLY A 171 55.63 27.92 40.60
CA GLY A 171 56.40 29.10 40.99
C GLY A 171 57.33 28.82 42.18
N GLY A 172 56.82 28.10 43.20
CA GLY A 172 57.62 27.69 44.36
C GLY A 172 58.72 26.68 44.01
N VAL A 173 58.41 25.67 43.18
CA VAL A 173 59.39 24.71 42.67
C VAL A 173 60.45 25.40 41.82
N THR A 174 60.07 26.30 40.91
CA THR A 174 61.01 27.05 40.07
C THR A 174 61.94 27.92 40.91
N SER A 175 61.39 28.58 41.94
CA SER A 175 62.18 29.38 42.88
C SER A 175 63.15 28.52 43.70
N THR A 176 62.71 27.35 44.14
CA THR A 176 63.54 26.39 44.88
C THR A 176 64.66 25.84 44.00
N VAL A 177 64.35 25.43 42.78
CA VAL A 177 65.35 24.95 41.79
C VAL A 177 66.35 26.06 41.47
N SER A 178 65.89 27.30 41.31
CA SER A 178 66.77 28.45 41.07
C SER A 178 67.70 28.71 42.26
N SER A 179 67.17 28.65 43.49
CA SER A 179 67.94 28.77 44.72
C SER A 179 69.02 27.68 44.83
N VAL A 180 68.64 26.41 44.68
CA VAL A 180 69.58 25.27 44.71
C VAL A 180 70.65 25.39 43.63
N THR A 181 70.27 25.78 42.41
CA THR A 181 71.23 26.01 41.31
C THR A 181 72.21 27.12 41.67
N ASN A 182 71.73 28.23 42.22
CA ASN A 182 72.56 29.36 42.59
C ASN A 182 73.50 29.04 43.77
N THR A 183 73.01 28.30 44.78
CA THR A 183 73.85 27.80 45.88
C THR A 183 74.92 26.85 45.36
N THR A 184 74.59 25.94 44.44
CA THR A 184 75.56 25.04 43.81
C THR A 184 76.65 25.82 43.08
N HIS A 185 76.28 26.88 42.34
CA HIS A 185 77.23 27.80 41.69
C HIS A 185 78.13 28.58 42.65
N THR A 186 77.63 28.87 43.85
CA THR A 186 78.37 29.63 44.86
C THR A 186 79.36 28.74 45.62
N ILE A 187 78.96 27.52 45.95
CA ILE A 187 79.81 26.53 46.65
C ILE A 187 80.80 25.89 45.68
N VAL A 188 80.36 25.62 44.45
CA VAL A 188 81.18 25.12 43.37
C VAL A 188 81.32 26.25 42.34
N PRO A 189 82.34 27.12 42.45
CA PRO A 189 82.57 28.18 41.47
C PRO A 189 82.61 27.56 40.08
N THR A 190 82.01 28.22 39.09
CA THR A 190 81.92 27.75 37.69
C THR A 190 83.23 27.23 37.13
N SER A 191 84.35 27.79 37.58
CA SER A 191 85.70 27.35 37.26
C SER A 191 85.97 25.86 37.56
N LEU A 192 85.30 25.26 38.55
CA LEU A 192 85.39 23.83 38.88
C LEU A 192 84.46 22.95 38.03
N LEU A 193 83.41 23.52 37.45
CA LEU A 193 82.46 22.83 36.58
C LEU A 193 82.91 22.85 35.11
N THR A 194 83.61 23.89 34.67
CA THR A 194 84.17 23.99 33.32
C THR A 194 85.64 23.60 33.22
N GLU A 195 86.43 23.66 34.32
CA GLU A 195 87.85 23.28 34.32
C GLU A 195 88.27 22.49 35.58
N PRO A 196 87.92 21.19 35.69
CA PRO A 196 88.17 20.38 36.90
C PRO A 196 89.66 20.17 37.25
N TYR A 197 90.59 20.42 36.31
CA TYR A 197 92.00 20.03 36.47
C TYR A 197 92.91 21.08 37.13
N ARG A 198 92.46 22.33 37.33
CA ARG A 198 93.32 23.40 37.87
C ARG A 198 93.45 23.42 39.39
N VAL A 199 92.49 22.85 40.13
CA VAL A 199 92.46 22.91 41.60
C VAL A 199 93.39 21.89 42.27
N CYS A 200 93.64 20.74 41.65
CA CYS A 200 94.57 19.74 42.20
C CYS A 200 96.04 20.21 42.26
N ARG A 201 96.43 21.22 41.46
CA ARG A 201 97.83 21.68 41.40
C ARG A 201 98.21 22.66 42.51
N ARG A 202 97.24 23.26 43.21
CA ARG A 202 97.48 24.25 44.28
C ARG A 202 97.56 23.65 45.68
N LEU A 203 97.13 22.40 45.87
CA LEU A 203 97.20 21.71 47.17
C LEU A 203 98.51 20.94 47.41
N PHE A 204 99.33 20.71 46.38
CA PHE A 204 100.55 19.89 46.50
C PHE A 204 101.83 20.64 46.88
N TYR A 205 101.75 21.95 47.21
CA TYR A 205 102.94 22.75 47.58
C TYR A 205 103.01 23.15 49.07
N LEU A 206 102.05 22.71 49.91
CA LEU A 206 102.09 22.89 51.36
C LEU A 206 101.99 21.51 52.07
N SER A 207 103.07 20.73 52.02
CA SER A 207 103.39 19.66 52.98
C SER A 207 104.90 19.49 53.02
#